data_AF-A0A959UZ00-F1
#
_entry.id   AF-A0A959UZ00-F1
#
_cell.length_a   1.000
_cell.length_b   1.000
_cell.length_c   1.000
_cell.angle_alpha   90.00
_cell.angle_beta   90.00
_cell.angle_gamma   90.00
#
_symmetry.space_group_name_H-M   'P 1'
#
loop_
_entity.id
_entity.type
_entity.pdbx_description
1 polymer ?
#
loop_
_entity_poly.entity_id
_entity_poly.type
_entity_poly.pdbx_seq_one_letter_code
_entity_poly.pdbx_strand_id
1 'polypeptide(L)'
;ELRRLERMDEAMMHLEDLLTDHPEHVPSHHQLALMYASLGRIPEAVEAAKAGALQALVQGDRKARAELLELVAGLTDEDDGP
;
A
#
# COMPACT_ATOMS: atom_id res chain seq x y z
N GLU A 1 10.29 21.05 1.45
CA GLU A 1 10.09 19.58 1.30
C GLU A 1 9.90 18.82 2.62
N LEU A 2 10.60 19.18 3.72
CA LEU A 2 10.50 18.50 5.03
C LEU A 2 9.08 18.37 5.62
N ARG A 3 8.29 19.45 5.59
CA ARG A 3 6.91 19.47 6.12
C ARG A 3 5.95 18.49 5.42
N ARG A 4 6.25 18.07 4.19
CA ARG A 4 5.45 17.08 3.46
C ARG A 4 5.82 15.67 3.91
N LEU A 5 7.11 15.40 4.08
CA LEU A 5 7.61 14.12 4.56
C LEU A 5 7.11 13.85 5.99
N GLU A 6 7.26 14.81 6.91
CA GLU A 6 6.75 14.67 8.29
C GLU A 6 5.24 14.31 8.33
N ARG A 7 4.43 14.93 7.46
CA ARG A 7 2.99 14.65 7.39
C ARG A 7 2.68 13.30 6.73
N MET A 8 3.55 12.81 5.85
CA MET A 8 3.41 11.48 5.27
C MET A 8 3.80 10.40 6.28
N ASP A 9 4.86 10.62 7.06
CA ASP A 9 5.25 9.73 8.16
C ASP A 9 4.14 9.61 9.23
N GLU A 10 3.56 10.74 9.65
CA GLU A 10 2.43 10.74 10.61
C GLU A 10 1.21 10.00 10.04
N ALA A 11 0.88 10.21 8.77
CA ALA A 11 -0.24 9.53 8.12
C ALA A 11 0.00 8.02 7.97
N MET A 12 1.22 7.60 7.61
CA MET A 12 1.58 6.18 7.55
C MET A 12 1.47 5.54 8.93
N MET A 13 1.97 6.21 9.99
CA MET A 13 1.86 5.71 11.36
C MET A 13 0.40 5.50 11.79
N HIS A 14 -0.50 6.42 11.46
CA HIS A 14 -1.93 6.26 11.74
C HIS A 14 -2.57 5.10 10.98
N LEU A 15 -2.15 4.86 9.74
CA LEU A 15 -2.65 3.72 8.95
C LEU A 15 -2.11 2.39 9.47
N GLU A 16 -0.85 2.33 9.90
CA GLU A 16 -0.23 1.16 10.52
C GLU A 16 -0.89 0.81 11.86
N ASP A 17 -1.18 1.82 12.70
CA ASP A 17 -1.91 1.65 13.96
C ASP A 17 -3.32 1.11 13.68
N LEU A 18 -4.03 1.69 12.71
CA LEU A 18 -5.35 1.21 12.30
C LEU A 18 -5.31 -0.25 11.81
N LEU A 19 -4.27 -0.65 11.08
CA LEU A 19 -4.10 -2.01 10.61
C LEU A 19 -3.68 -2.99 11.71
N THR A 20 -3.18 -2.50 12.84
CA THR A 20 -2.90 -3.32 14.02
C THR A 20 -4.21 -3.82 14.64
N ASP A 21 -5.22 -2.94 14.72
CA ASP A 21 -6.55 -3.30 15.23
C ASP A 21 -7.47 -3.91 14.16
N HIS A 22 -7.34 -3.46 12.91
CA HIS A 22 -8.20 -3.82 11.78
C HIS A 22 -7.36 -4.28 10.58
N PRO A 23 -6.72 -5.46 10.67
CA PRO A 23 -5.87 -5.98 9.60
C PRO A 23 -6.62 -6.24 8.30
N GLU A 24 -7.95 -6.37 8.34
CA GLU A 24 -8.82 -6.54 7.17
C GLU A 24 -9.11 -5.24 6.41
N HIS A 25 -8.67 -4.07 6.90
CA HIS A 25 -9.04 -2.79 6.30
C HIS A 25 -8.28 -2.53 4.98
N VAL A 26 -8.84 -3.02 3.87
CA VAL A 26 -8.29 -2.91 2.51
C VAL A 26 -7.92 -1.47 2.12
N PRO A 27 -8.73 -0.43 2.41
CA PRO A 27 -8.35 0.94 2.06
C PRO A 27 -7.06 1.40 2.74
N SER A 28 -6.78 0.97 3.98
CA SER A 28 -5.53 1.32 4.67
C SER A 28 -4.32 0.71 3.99
N HIS A 29 -4.39 -0.58 3.64
CA HIS A 29 -3.33 -1.25 2.88
C HIS A 29 -3.04 -0.55 1.55
N HIS A 30 -4.10 -0.13 0.84
CA HIS A 30 -3.95 0.61 -0.42
C HIS A 30 -3.26 1.97 -0.21
N GLN A 31 -3.71 2.75 0.79
CA GLN A 31 -3.10 4.05 1.06
C GLN A 31 -1.63 3.94 1.48
N LEU A 32 -1.29 2.96 2.33
CA LEU A 32 0.10 2.69 2.69
C LEU A 32 0.95 2.33 1.46
N ALA A 33 0.44 1.47 0.59
CA ALA A 33 1.15 1.10 -0.64
C ALA A 33 1.47 2.33 -1.51
N LEU A 34 0.51 3.22 -1.72
CA LEU A 34 0.71 4.45 -2.50
C LEU A 34 1.69 5.42 -1.83
N MET A 35 1.65 5.52 -0.49
CA MET A 35 2.56 6.37 0.27
C MET A 35 3.99 5.85 0.21
N TYR A 36 4.22 4.55 0.42
CA TYR A 36 5.53 3.94 0.28
C TYR A 36 6.07 4.06 -1.15
N ALA A 37 5.25 3.85 -2.18
CA ALA A 37 5.63 4.05 -3.58
C ALA A 37 6.07 5.50 -3.84
N SER A 38 5.31 6.48 -3.33
CA SER A 38 5.64 7.91 -3.47
C SER A 38 6.94 8.30 -2.76
N LEU A 39 7.39 7.52 -1.78
CA LEU A 39 8.65 7.68 -1.06
C LEU A 39 9.80 6.86 -1.67
N GLY A 40 9.56 6.12 -2.75
CA GLY A 40 10.54 5.21 -3.37
C GLY A 40 10.81 3.94 -2.56
N ARG A 41 9.98 3.65 -1.54
CA ARG A 41 10.06 2.43 -0.72
C ARG A 41 9.27 1.31 -1.40
N ILE A 42 9.77 0.90 -2.57
CA ILE A 42 9.10 -0.07 -3.44
C ILE A 42 8.84 -1.43 -2.75
N PRO A 43 9.79 -2.02 -2.00
CA PRO A 43 9.53 -3.28 -1.31
C PRO A 43 8.33 -3.19 -0.34
N GLU A 44 8.28 -2.14 0.48
CA GLU A 44 7.19 -1.92 1.44
C GLU A 44 5.85 -1.62 0.74
N ALA A 45 5.89 -0.89 -0.37
CA ALA A 45 4.71 -0.61 -1.18
C ALA A 45 4.08 -1.90 -1.73
N VAL A 46 4.93 -2.79 -2.26
CA VAL A 46 4.51 -4.10 -2.78
C VAL A 46 3.92 -4.98 -1.68
N GLU A 47 4.56 -5.04 -0.52
CA GLU A 47 4.06 -5.85 0.60
C GLU A 47 2.71 -5.34 1.12
N ALA A 48 2.56 -4.02 1.31
CA ALA A 48 1.29 -3.42 1.71
C ALA A 48 0.18 -3.68 0.67
N ALA A 49 0.48 -3.55 -0.62
CA ALA A 49 -0.50 -3.79 -1.68
C ALA A 49 -0.93 -5.27 -1.76
N LYS A 50 0.02 -6.21 -1.63
CA LYS A 50 -0.27 -7.64 -1.57
C LYS A 50 -1.13 -8.01 -0.37
N ALA A 51 -0.82 -7.45 0.80
CA ALA A 51 -1.62 -7.65 2.01
C ALA A 51 -3.06 -7.17 1.80
N GLY A 52 -3.25 -5.97 1.26
CA GLY A 52 -4.57 -5.45 0.90
C GLY A 52 -5.29 -6.32 -0.13
N ALA A 53 -4.59 -6.83 -1.15
CA ALA A 53 -5.17 -7.68 -2.18
C ALA A 53 -5.66 -9.02 -1.61
N LEU A 54 -4.94 -9.57 -0.62
CA LEU A 54 -5.34 -10.75 0.12
C LEU A 54 -6.61 -10.47 0.95
N GLN A 55 -6.68 -9.35 1.64
CA GLN A 55 -7.88 -8.97 2.41
C GLN A 55 -9.09 -8.73 1.50
N ALA A 56 -8.87 -8.08 0.35
CA ALA A 56 -9.91 -7.88 -0.66
C ALA A 56 -10.41 -9.21 -1.24
N LEU A 57 -9.53 -10.19 -1.42
CA LEU A 57 -9.91 -11.55 -1.81
C LEU A 57 -10.82 -12.20 -0.75
N VAL A 58 -10.45 -12.12 0.52
CA VAL A 58 -11.23 -12.68 1.64
C VAL A 58 -12.62 -12.04 1.71
N GLN A 59 -12.72 -10.73 1.48
CA GLN A 59 -13.98 -9.98 1.49
C GLN A 59 -14.79 -10.12 0.20
N GLY A 60 -14.25 -10.79 -0.84
CA GLY A 60 -14.89 -10.90 -2.14
C GLY A 60 -14.88 -9.61 -2.97
N ASP A 61 -14.10 -8.61 -2.57
CA ASP A 61 -13.93 -7.36 -3.32
C ASP A 61 -12.93 -7.56 -4.46
N ARG A 62 -13.46 -8.04 -5.59
CA ARG A 62 -12.67 -8.26 -6.81
C ARG A 62 -12.09 -6.98 -7.38
N LYS A 63 -12.75 -5.83 -7.18
CA LYS A 63 -12.30 -4.56 -7.74
C LYS A 63 -11.08 -4.06 -6.98
N ALA A 64 -11.18 -3.95 -5.65
CA ALA A 64 -10.05 -3.51 -4.83
C ALA A 64 -8.85 -4.47 -4.97
N ARG A 65 -9.12 -5.77 -5.08
CA ARG A 65 -8.07 -6.76 -5.36
C ARG A 65 -7.37 -6.49 -6.70
N ALA A 66 -8.11 -6.21 -7.76
CA ALA A 66 -7.52 -5.95 -9.08
C ALA A 66 -6.66 -4.69 -9.06
N GLU A 67 -7.19 -3.59 -8.49
CA GLU A 67 -6.46 -2.32 -8.37
C GLU A 67 -5.12 -2.49 -7.63
N LEU A 68 -5.12 -3.26 -6.52
CA LEU A 68 -3.91 -3.52 -5.76
C LEU A 68 -2.90 -4.40 -6.48
N LEU A 69 -3.36 -5.37 -7.28
CA LEU A 69 -2.47 -6.21 -8.08
C LEU A 69 -1.88 -5.45 -9.27
N GLU A 70 -2.65 -4.56 -9.90
CA GLU A 70 -2.15 -3.64 -10.93
C GLU A 70 -1.09 -2.70 -10.36
N LEU A 71 -1.30 -2.19 -9.13
CA LEU A 71 -0.29 -1.39 -8.43
C LEU A 71 1.00 -2.19 -8.20
N VAL A 72 0.91 -3.44 -7.73
CA VAL A 72 2.09 -4.31 -7.55
C VAL A 72 2.82 -4.51 -8.87
N ALA A 73 2.11 -4.82 -9.96
CA ALA A 73 2.71 -5.03 -11.26
C ALA A 73 3.48 -3.78 -11.74
N GLY A 74 2.85 -2.61 -11.67
CA GLY A 74 3.49 -1.35 -12.04
C GLY A 74 4.75 -1.05 -11.22
N LEU A 75 4.73 -1.34 -9.92
CA LEU A 75 5.88 -1.13 -9.04
C LEU A 75 7.03 -2.12 -9.29
N THR A 76 6.73 -3.34 -9.73
CA THR A 76 7.76 -4.34 -10.06
C THR A 76 8.31 -4.17 -11.47
N ASP A 77 7.50 -3.68 -12.41
CA ASP A 77 7.93 -3.38 -13.78
C ASP A 77 8.88 -2.16 -13.82
N GLU A 78 8.80 -1.25 -12.84
CA GLU A 78 9.73 -0.12 -12.69
C GLU A 78 11.13 -0.53 -12.15
N ASP A 79 11.28 -1.75 -11.60
CA ASP A 79 12.56 -2.30 -11.11
C ASP A 79 13.34 -3.07 -12.22
N ASP A 80 12.72 -3.27 -13.40
CA ASP A 80 13.30 -3.90 -14.60
C ASP A 80 13.91 -2.86 -15.59
N GLY A 81 14.49 -1.78 -15.06
CA GLY A 81 15.36 -0.84 -15.80
C GLY A 81 16.84 -1.20 -15.61
N PRO A 82 17.68 -1.09 -16.67
CA PRO A 82 18.84 -1.95 -16.95
C PRO A 82 19.95 -2.02 -15.90
#